data_AF-A0A1P8X4L1-F1
#
_entry.id   AF-A0A1P8X4L1-F1
#
_cell.length_a   1.000
_cell.length_b   1.000
_cell.length_c   1.000
_cell.angle_alpha   90.00
_cell.angle_beta   90.00
_cell.angle_gamma   90.00
#
_symmetry.space_group_name_H-M   'P 1'
#
loop_
_entity.id
_entity.type
_entity.pdbx_description
1 polymer ?
#
loop_
_entity_poly.entity_id
_entity_poly.type
_entity_poly.pdbx_seq_one_letter_code
_entity_poly.pdbx_strand_id
1 'polypeptide(L)'
;MLSTEEIDRELDSRAKEVAAMSATMVELDNHPGLTHVRHYPPTGLTAQRWAVIENVLAQLWQDLGRMTTILDAVQAKRGRARLDDQERAELTRLLRERHYEVSRQAVPLAQRKIGGSAETVEYVGLADTAERMQATYPAVVEFLDSVDAANNRVARGLAPLQKQLENAGAPVPPELAELLTLSANDPLSLERHDVDARLAVIADKVRTSVAEAAELAALQANWPLALAEAAARLNLLQSAVTEAARARIEAERTVITGAFPVRDDAEPELRAALAALSTPDPAALRALRMRIDDALHSARHDAELAQGLLDRRSELKGRLTAYEAKAARLGLGEDRDLLSCAQIASGLLSRRPCDLRAVTRAVADYQELLTEKRGSTR
;
A
#
# COMPACT_ATOMS: atom_id res chain seq x y z
N MET A 1 -52.37 12.13 43.78
CA MET A 1 -52.27 10.80 44.42
C MET A 1 -53.06 9.84 43.54
N LEU A 2 -52.42 8.79 43.02
CA LEU A 2 -53.05 7.90 42.03
C LEU A 2 -54.01 6.90 42.71
N SER A 3 -55.03 6.46 41.98
CA SER A 3 -55.83 5.30 42.38
C SER A 3 -55.01 4.01 42.27
N THR A 4 -55.42 2.94 42.95
CA THR A 4 -54.71 1.65 42.88
C THR A 4 -54.63 1.12 41.43
N GLU A 5 -55.68 1.28 40.63
CA GLU A 5 -55.69 0.89 39.21
C GLU A 5 -54.75 1.77 38.35
N GLU A 6 -54.62 3.05 38.69
CA GLU A 6 -53.68 3.95 38.03
C GLU A 6 -52.22 3.62 38.38
N ILE A 7 -51.95 3.26 39.63
CA ILE A 7 -50.63 2.77 40.07
C ILE A 7 -50.27 1.48 39.33
N ASP A 8 -51.21 0.53 39.23
CA ASP A 8 -50.99 -0.74 38.54
C ASP A 8 -50.72 -0.52 37.04
N ARG A 9 -51.45 0.39 36.39
CA ARG A 9 -51.20 0.78 34.98
C ARG A 9 -49.85 1.46 34.78
N GLU A 10 -49.50 2.41 35.64
CA GLU A 10 -48.20 3.10 35.55
C GLU A 10 -47.05 2.11 35.80
N LEU A 11 -47.17 1.23 36.78
CA LEU A 11 -46.19 0.20 37.07
C LEU A 11 -45.98 -0.75 35.89
N ASP A 12 -47.06 -1.23 35.27
CA ASP A 12 -46.99 -2.08 34.08
C ASP A 12 -46.32 -1.34 32.91
N SER A 13 -46.65 -0.07 32.70
CA SER A 13 -46.03 0.76 31.66
C SER A 13 -44.52 0.94 31.89
N ARG A 14 -44.10 1.26 33.13
CA ARG A 14 -42.68 1.46 33.47
C ARG A 14 -41.89 0.16 33.46
N ALA A 15 -42.51 -0.95 33.86
CA ALA A 15 -41.91 -2.27 33.76
C ALA A 15 -41.65 -2.66 32.30
N LYS A 16 -42.59 -2.40 31.39
CA LYS A 16 -42.41 -2.62 29.95
C LYS A 16 -41.31 -1.74 29.37
N GLU A 17 -41.25 -0.47 29.75
CA GLU A 17 -40.19 0.47 29.32
C GLU A 17 -38.80 -0.02 29.76
N VAL A 18 -38.61 -0.33 31.04
CA VAL A 18 -37.32 -0.83 31.56
C VAL A 18 -36.96 -2.19 30.96
N ALA A 19 -37.93 -3.07 30.74
CA ALA A 19 -37.68 -4.36 30.06
C ALA A 19 -37.19 -4.15 28.63
N ALA A 20 -37.79 -3.22 27.88
CA ALA A 20 -37.33 -2.87 26.53
C ALA A 20 -35.91 -2.27 26.55
N MET A 21 -35.64 -1.33 27.46
CA MET A 21 -34.30 -0.74 27.62
C MET A 21 -33.25 -1.77 28.02
N SER A 22 -33.60 -2.72 28.90
CA SER A 22 -32.73 -3.83 29.30
C SER A 22 -32.39 -4.72 28.10
N ALA A 23 -33.39 -5.09 27.28
CA ALA A 23 -33.17 -5.85 26.06
C ALA A 23 -32.21 -5.13 25.09
N THR A 24 -32.42 -3.82 24.86
CA THR A 24 -31.52 -3.00 24.03
C THR A 24 -30.10 -2.92 24.59
N MET A 25 -29.93 -2.84 25.91
CA MET A 25 -28.61 -2.83 26.55
C MET A 25 -27.89 -4.19 26.42
N VAL A 26 -28.62 -5.30 26.43
CA VAL A 26 -28.06 -6.64 26.16
C VAL A 26 -27.64 -6.78 24.69
N GLU A 27 -28.42 -6.25 23.75
CA GLU A 27 -28.03 -6.18 22.34
C GLU A 27 -26.75 -5.34 22.15
N LEU A 28 -26.66 -4.20 22.84
CA LEU A 28 -25.48 -3.34 22.86
C LEU A 28 -24.24 -4.06 23.39
N ASP A 29 -24.37 -4.90 24.43
CA ASP A 29 -23.24 -5.65 24.99
C ASP A 29 -22.65 -6.67 23.99
N ASN A 30 -23.49 -7.17 23.09
CA ASN A 30 -23.11 -8.08 22.01
C ASN A 30 -22.70 -7.37 20.71
N HIS A 31 -22.63 -6.03 20.72
CA HIS A 31 -22.30 -5.27 19.53
C HIS A 31 -20.88 -5.61 19.02
N PRO A 32 -20.67 -5.85 17.71
CA PRO A 32 -19.36 -6.19 17.16
C PRO A 32 -18.28 -5.16 17.48
N GLY A 33 -18.59 -3.86 17.34
CA GLY A 33 -17.68 -2.78 17.71
C GLY A 33 -17.27 -2.78 19.19
N LEU A 34 -18.17 -3.17 20.11
CA LEU A 34 -17.84 -3.22 21.54
C LEU A 34 -16.99 -4.45 21.84
N THR A 35 -17.33 -5.58 21.24
CA THR A 35 -16.54 -6.81 21.32
C THR A 35 -15.12 -6.58 20.79
N HIS A 36 -14.99 -5.82 19.69
CA HIS A 36 -13.71 -5.48 19.09
C HIS A 36 -12.83 -4.66 20.04
N VAL A 37 -13.34 -3.53 20.58
CA VAL A 37 -12.57 -2.65 21.48
C VAL A 37 -12.23 -3.33 22.81
N ARG A 38 -13.06 -4.28 23.27
CA ARG A 38 -12.74 -5.11 24.44
C ARG A 38 -11.66 -6.15 24.16
N HIS A 39 -11.63 -6.71 22.96
CA HIS A 39 -10.65 -7.73 22.57
C HIS A 39 -9.28 -7.13 22.21
N TYR A 40 -9.29 -5.98 21.54
CA TYR A 40 -8.08 -5.26 21.12
C TYR A 40 -7.97 -3.94 21.88
N PRO A 41 -6.96 -3.78 22.75
CA PRO A 41 -6.75 -2.54 23.50
C PRO A 41 -6.63 -1.33 22.55
N PRO A 42 -7.55 -0.36 22.64
CA PRO A 42 -7.58 0.74 21.68
C PRO A 42 -6.37 1.67 21.89
N THR A 43 -5.88 2.22 20.79
CA THR A 43 -4.77 3.19 20.73
C THR A 43 -5.18 4.41 19.91
N GLY A 44 -4.36 5.45 19.94
CA GLY A 44 -4.53 6.63 19.07
C GLY A 44 -5.90 7.30 19.17
N LEU A 45 -6.59 7.47 18.05
CA LEU A 45 -7.88 8.15 17.99
C LEU A 45 -9.00 7.33 18.64
N THR A 46 -9.01 6.02 18.39
CA THR A 46 -9.99 5.11 18.96
C THR A 46 -9.92 5.14 20.48
N ALA A 47 -8.71 5.18 21.07
CA ALA A 47 -8.55 5.29 22.53
C ALA A 47 -9.11 6.61 23.09
N GLN A 48 -8.87 7.73 22.42
CA GLN A 48 -9.35 9.05 22.86
C GLN A 48 -10.88 9.09 22.89
N ARG A 49 -11.54 8.57 21.85
CA ARG A 49 -13.00 8.51 21.78
C ARG A 49 -13.56 7.45 22.73
N TRP A 50 -12.89 6.29 22.85
CA TRP A 50 -13.30 5.21 23.75
C TRP A 50 -13.35 5.65 25.20
N ALA A 51 -12.36 6.41 25.69
CA ALA A 51 -12.35 6.87 27.08
C ALA A 51 -13.61 7.68 27.48
N VAL A 52 -14.20 8.44 26.55
CA VAL A 52 -15.45 9.16 26.77
C VAL A 52 -16.65 8.20 26.73
N ILE A 53 -16.69 7.33 25.72
CA ILE A 53 -17.78 6.37 25.52
C ILE A 53 -17.83 5.30 26.61
N GLU A 54 -16.70 4.88 27.16
CA GLU A 54 -16.62 3.92 28.26
C GLU A 54 -17.30 4.46 29.52
N ASN A 55 -17.06 5.73 29.85
CA ASN A 55 -17.74 6.39 30.96
C ASN A 55 -19.25 6.51 30.73
N VAL A 56 -19.66 6.86 29.51
CA VAL A 56 -21.06 6.93 29.12
C VAL A 56 -21.73 5.56 29.22
N LEU A 57 -21.07 4.51 28.71
CA LEU A 57 -21.57 3.13 28.75
C LEU A 57 -21.74 2.65 30.19
N ALA A 58 -20.76 2.93 31.05
CA ALA A 58 -20.86 2.64 32.48
C ALA A 58 -22.04 3.37 33.13
N GLN A 59 -22.28 4.63 32.77
CA GLN A 59 -23.41 5.41 33.26
C GLN A 59 -24.76 4.83 32.81
N LEU A 60 -24.87 4.36 31.56
CA LEU A 60 -26.08 3.69 31.05
C LEU A 60 -26.41 2.42 31.86
N TRP A 61 -25.42 1.59 32.14
CA TRP A 61 -25.62 0.38 32.97
C TRP A 61 -25.99 0.71 34.42
N GLN A 62 -25.38 1.75 35.01
CA GLN A 62 -25.75 2.22 36.34
C GLN A 62 -27.18 2.76 36.37
N ASP A 63 -27.58 3.53 35.36
CA ASP A 63 -28.93 4.09 35.24
C ASP A 63 -29.97 2.98 35.07
N LEU A 64 -29.70 1.98 34.24
CA LEU A 64 -30.55 0.79 34.13
C LEU A 64 -30.69 0.07 35.48
N GLY A 65 -29.57 -0.19 36.16
CA GLY A 65 -29.57 -0.84 37.48
C GLY A 65 -30.32 -0.06 38.56
N ARG A 66 -30.28 1.28 38.51
CA ARG A 66 -31.11 2.13 39.37
C ARG A 66 -32.58 1.96 39.05
N MET A 67 -32.97 2.02 37.78
CA MET A 67 -34.37 1.87 37.36
C MET A 67 -34.95 0.51 37.75
N THR A 68 -34.19 -0.59 37.56
CA THR A 68 -34.63 -1.94 37.97
C THR A 68 -34.81 -2.05 39.49
N THR A 69 -33.85 -1.55 40.28
CA THR A 69 -33.95 -1.53 41.74
C THR A 69 -35.19 -0.78 42.23
N ILE A 70 -35.53 0.34 41.57
CA ILE A 70 -36.73 1.12 41.90
C ILE A 70 -37.99 0.31 41.60
N LEU A 71 -38.07 -0.30 40.43
CA LEU A 71 -39.23 -1.11 40.05
C LEU A 71 -39.41 -2.33 40.96
N ASP A 72 -38.32 -3.00 41.32
CA ASP A 72 -38.36 -4.14 42.26
C ASP A 72 -38.86 -3.71 43.63
N ALA A 73 -38.43 -2.54 44.13
CA ALA A 73 -38.90 -1.99 45.40
C ALA A 73 -40.40 -1.61 45.35
N VAL A 74 -40.86 -1.02 44.24
CA VAL A 74 -42.27 -0.67 44.00
C VAL A 74 -43.13 -1.94 43.89
N GLN A 75 -42.69 -2.97 43.15
CA GLN A 75 -43.37 -4.25 43.03
C GLN A 75 -43.44 -5.00 44.36
N ALA A 76 -42.35 -5.03 45.13
CA ALA A 76 -42.32 -5.66 46.44
C ALA A 76 -43.28 -5.00 47.44
N LYS A 77 -43.40 -3.67 47.42
CA LYS A 77 -44.39 -2.93 48.23
C LYS A 77 -45.82 -3.20 47.75
N ARG A 78 -46.07 -3.21 46.44
CA ARG A 78 -47.41 -3.47 45.87
C ARG A 78 -47.91 -4.89 46.10
N GLY A 79 -47.00 -5.87 46.14
CA GLY A 79 -47.29 -7.29 46.39
C GLY A 79 -47.72 -7.61 47.83
N ARG A 80 -47.56 -6.67 48.77
CA ARG A 80 -48.10 -6.77 50.13
C ARG A 80 -49.55 -6.25 50.10
N ALA A 81 -50.52 -7.13 50.35
CA ALA A 81 -51.93 -6.79 50.15
C ALA A 81 -52.47 -5.73 51.13
N ARG A 82 -53.28 -4.82 50.57
CA ARG A 82 -54.03 -3.69 51.14
C ARG A 82 -53.16 -2.46 51.53
N LEU A 83 -52.96 -1.59 50.54
CA LEU A 83 -52.24 -0.33 50.67
C LEU A 83 -53.02 0.72 51.46
N ASP A 84 -52.39 1.30 52.47
CA ASP A 84 -52.92 2.49 53.13
C ASP A 84 -52.71 3.76 52.27
N ASP A 85 -53.26 4.88 52.71
CA ASP A 85 -53.14 6.15 51.99
C ASP A 85 -51.68 6.64 51.97
N GLN A 86 -50.90 6.38 53.01
CA GLN A 86 -49.49 6.80 53.07
C GLN A 86 -48.63 6.02 52.06
N GLU A 87 -48.87 4.71 51.93
CA GLU A 87 -48.23 3.81 50.98
C GLU A 87 -48.62 4.15 49.53
N ARG A 88 -49.88 4.51 49.26
CA ARG A 88 -50.29 4.97 47.92
C ARG A 88 -49.63 6.30 47.54
N ALA A 89 -49.44 7.21 48.48
CA ALA A 89 -48.69 8.46 48.24
C ALA A 89 -47.21 8.16 47.97
N GLU A 90 -46.60 7.26 48.73
CA GLU A 90 -45.21 6.85 48.55
C GLU A 90 -44.98 6.18 47.18
N LEU A 91 -45.86 5.25 46.77
CA LEU A 91 -45.78 4.61 45.45
C LEU A 91 -46.00 5.60 44.30
N THR A 92 -46.95 6.54 44.45
CA THR A 92 -47.16 7.62 43.47
C THR A 92 -45.88 8.45 43.31
N ARG A 93 -45.22 8.78 44.43
CA ARG A 93 -43.95 9.54 44.43
C ARG A 93 -42.83 8.77 43.75
N LEU A 94 -42.66 7.47 44.05
CA LEU A 94 -41.64 6.62 43.44
C LEU A 94 -41.86 6.42 41.92
N LEU A 95 -43.11 6.45 41.44
CA LEU A 95 -43.41 6.25 40.02
C LEU A 95 -43.37 7.55 39.20
N ARG A 96 -43.75 8.69 39.78
CA ARG A 96 -43.95 9.94 39.00
C ARG A 96 -43.09 11.13 39.43
N GLU A 97 -42.63 11.19 40.67
CA GLU A 97 -41.89 12.35 41.16
C GLU A 97 -40.38 12.15 41.02
N ARG A 98 -39.62 13.23 41.20
CA ARG A 98 -38.16 13.21 41.26
C ARG A 98 -37.73 12.96 42.69
N HIS A 99 -37.38 11.71 43.01
CA HIS A 99 -37.22 11.28 44.40
C HIS A 99 -35.81 10.78 44.72
N TYR A 100 -34.93 10.60 43.72
CA TYR A 100 -33.54 10.18 43.95
C TYR A 100 -32.55 11.32 43.82
N GLU A 101 -31.82 11.55 44.90
CA GLU A 101 -30.69 12.48 44.95
C GLU A 101 -29.53 11.95 44.10
N VAL A 102 -29.25 12.62 42.98
CA VAL A 102 -28.18 12.28 42.02
C VAL A 102 -26.90 13.04 42.30
N SER A 103 -27.00 14.28 42.77
CA SER A 103 -25.84 15.08 43.15
C SER A 103 -26.16 15.98 44.33
N ARG A 104 -25.18 16.09 45.24
CA ARG A 104 -25.18 17.02 46.37
C ARG A 104 -23.96 17.91 46.24
N GLN A 105 -24.17 19.17 45.87
CA GLN A 105 -23.09 20.14 45.73
C GLN A 105 -23.18 21.20 46.81
N ALA A 106 -22.07 21.44 47.50
CA ALA A 106 -21.98 22.53 48.46
C ALA A 106 -22.06 23.86 47.71
N VAL A 107 -23.06 24.67 48.02
CA VAL A 107 -23.21 26.01 47.45
C VAL A 107 -22.04 26.86 47.93
N PRO A 108 -21.24 27.49 47.03
CA PRO A 108 -20.16 28.39 47.44
C PRO A 108 -20.68 29.51 48.34
N LEU A 109 -19.90 29.91 49.36
CA LEU A 109 -20.32 30.91 50.37
C LEU A 109 -20.84 32.21 49.74
N ALA A 110 -20.26 32.65 48.62
CA ALA A 110 -20.67 33.84 47.88
C ALA A 110 -22.11 33.77 47.31
N GLN A 111 -22.65 32.56 47.13
CA GLN A 111 -23.99 32.30 46.59
C GLN A 111 -24.99 31.91 47.69
N ARG A 112 -24.56 31.81 48.97
CA ARG A 112 -25.46 31.47 50.09
C ARG A 112 -26.23 32.69 50.57
N LYS A 113 -27.54 32.53 50.74
CA LYS A 113 -28.40 33.49 51.45
C LYS A 113 -28.40 33.13 52.95
N ILE A 114 -28.44 34.13 53.83
CA ILE A 114 -28.58 33.92 55.28
C ILE A 114 -29.91 33.20 55.54
N GLY A 115 -29.85 31.96 56.04
CA GLY A 115 -31.01 31.05 56.21
C GLY A 115 -31.33 30.14 55.02
N GLY A 116 -30.55 30.19 53.92
CA GLY A 116 -30.70 29.31 52.76
C GLY A 116 -29.95 27.97 52.90
N SER A 117 -30.33 26.99 52.07
CA SER A 117 -29.65 25.67 52.03
C SER A 117 -28.17 25.81 51.70
N ALA A 118 -27.32 25.08 52.43
CA ALA A 118 -25.88 25.02 52.19
C ALA A 118 -25.52 24.10 51.00
N GLU A 119 -26.47 23.30 50.54
CA GLU A 119 -26.31 22.28 49.52
C GLU A 119 -27.42 22.40 48.47
N THR A 120 -27.07 22.24 47.20
CA THR A 120 -28.03 22.00 46.12
C THR A 120 -28.09 20.49 45.90
N VAL A 121 -29.29 19.94 46.03
CA VAL A 121 -29.57 18.51 45.83
C VAL A 121 -30.37 18.36 44.53
N GLU A 122 -29.82 17.64 43.57
CA GLU A 122 -30.48 17.36 42.30
C GLU A 122 -31.24 16.05 42.40
N TYR A 123 -32.57 16.09 42.22
CA TYR A 123 -33.41 14.91 42.24
C TYR A 123 -33.77 14.46 40.83
N VAL A 124 -33.73 13.16 40.57
CA VAL A 124 -34.06 12.53 39.28
C VAL A 124 -35.09 11.42 39.51
N GLY A 125 -36.09 11.34 38.62
CA GLY A 125 -37.09 10.26 38.61
C GLY A 125 -36.79 9.17 37.58
N LEU A 126 -37.68 8.16 37.50
CA LEU A 126 -37.61 7.11 36.46
C LEU A 126 -37.68 7.72 35.05
N ALA A 127 -38.59 8.66 34.83
CA ALA A 127 -38.77 9.31 33.52
C ALA A 127 -37.54 10.13 33.09
N ASP A 128 -36.94 10.90 34.01
CA ASP A 128 -35.74 11.70 33.70
C ASP A 128 -34.52 10.77 33.42
N THR A 129 -34.44 9.63 34.11
CA THR A 129 -33.39 8.63 33.88
C THR A 129 -33.57 7.96 32.52
N ALA A 130 -34.81 7.61 32.16
CA ALA A 130 -35.13 7.06 30.84
C ALA A 130 -34.80 8.05 29.72
N GLU A 131 -35.19 9.32 29.86
CA GLU A 131 -34.90 10.39 28.90
C GLU A 131 -33.38 10.60 28.74
N ARG A 132 -32.63 10.63 29.84
CA ARG A 132 -31.16 10.73 29.79
C ARG A 132 -30.54 9.54 29.09
N MET A 133 -30.97 8.31 29.40
CA MET A 133 -30.48 7.11 28.73
C MET A 133 -30.77 7.16 27.22
N GLN A 134 -32.00 7.51 26.83
CA GLN A 134 -32.41 7.65 25.42
C GLN A 134 -31.61 8.74 24.70
N ALA A 135 -31.28 9.85 25.37
CA ALA A 135 -30.48 10.93 24.80
C ALA A 135 -29.01 10.54 24.61
N THR A 136 -28.46 9.69 25.49
CA THR A 136 -27.02 9.36 25.50
C THR A 136 -26.69 8.12 24.68
N TYR A 137 -27.65 7.19 24.55
CA TYR A 137 -27.50 5.93 23.80
C TYR A 137 -27.03 6.09 22.34
N PRO A 138 -27.57 7.03 21.52
CA PRO A 138 -27.18 7.16 20.12
C PRO A 138 -25.68 7.41 19.92
N ALA A 139 -25.06 8.20 20.80
CA ALA A 139 -23.63 8.51 20.71
C ALA A 139 -22.74 7.28 20.94
N VAL A 140 -23.19 6.33 21.78
CA VAL A 140 -22.49 5.05 21.99
C VAL A 140 -22.60 4.20 20.74
N VAL A 141 -23.80 4.02 20.22
CA VAL A 141 -24.02 3.19 19.01
C VAL A 141 -23.27 3.75 17.82
N GLU A 142 -23.33 5.06 17.57
CA GLU A 142 -22.61 5.70 16.47
C GLU A 142 -21.10 5.43 16.54
N PHE A 143 -20.50 5.52 17.74
CA PHE A 143 -19.09 5.17 17.92
C PHE A 143 -18.81 3.70 17.60
N LEU A 144 -19.64 2.78 18.10
CA LEU A 144 -19.45 1.34 17.89
C LEU A 144 -19.66 0.94 16.43
N ASP A 145 -20.61 1.57 15.73
CA ASP A 145 -20.87 1.39 14.31
C ASP A 145 -19.69 1.88 13.47
N SER A 146 -19.11 3.04 13.79
CA SER A 146 -17.89 3.53 13.11
C SER A 146 -16.72 2.55 13.25
N VAL A 147 -16.53 1.98 14.45
CA VAL A 147 -15.49 0.97 14.70
C VAL A 147 -15.74 -0.29 13.87
N ASP A 148 -16.97 -0.82 13.89
CA ASP A 148 -17.34 -2.01 13.13
C ASP A 148 -17.20 -1.79 11.62
N ALA A 149 -17.68 -0.66 11.12
CA ALA A 149 -17.60 -0.31 9.70
C ALA A 149 -16.15 -0.21 9.20
N ALA A 150 -15.27 0.46 9.97
CA ALA A 150 -13.86 0.58 9.64
C ALA A 150 -13.16 -0.80 9.60
N ASN A 151 -13.41 -1.64 10.61
CA ASN A 151 -12.82 -2.97 10.69
C ASN A 151 -13.35 -3.90 9.57
N ASN A 152 -14.67 -3.89 9.33
CA ASN A 152 -15.28 -4.68 8.26
C ASN A 152 -14.78 -4.28 6.87
N ARG A 153 -14.51 -2.99 6.64
CA ARG A 153 -13.93 -2.51 5.38
C ARG A 153 -12.55 -3.13 5.13
N VAL A 154 -11.67 -3.08 6.13
CA VAL A 154 -10.31 -3.64 6.02
C VAL A 154 -10.37 -5.16 5.88
N ALA A 155 -11.17 -5.84 6.70
CA ALA A 155 -11.32 -7.29 6.67
C ALA A 155 -11.78 -7.79 5.29
N ARG A 156 -12.80 -7.16 4.70
CA ARG A 156 -13.29 -7.50 3.35
C ARG A 156 -12.24 -7.27 2.27
N GLY A 157 -11.45 -6.20 2.38
CA GLY A 157 -10.39 -5.90 1.43
C GLY A 157 -9.20 -6.86 1.50
N LEU A 158 -8.81 -7.26 2.71
CA LEU A 158 -7.63 -8.11 2.94
C LEU A 158 -7.90 -9.61 2.81
N ALA A 159 -9.10 -10.09 3.12
CA ALA A 159 -9.46 -11.51 3.04
C ALA A 159 -9.11 -12.18 1.69
N PRO A 160 -9.45 -11.62 0.50
CA PRO A 160 -9.06 -12.23 -0.77
C PRO A 160 -7.54 -12.24 -0.98
N LEU A 161 -6.82 -11.24 -0.48
CA LEU A 161 -5.36 -11.13 -0.61
C LEU A 161 -4.65 -12.16 0.28
N GLN A 162 -5.12 -12.36 1.51
CA GLN A 162 -4.61 -13.41 2.41
C GLN A 162 -4.78 -14.79 1.79
N LYS A 163 -5.96 -15.09 1.24
CA LYS A 163 -6.23 -16.36 0.57
C LYS A 163 -5.32 -16.60 -0.64
N GLN A 164 -4.99 -15.54 -1.39
CA GLN A 164 -4.04 -15.65 -2.52
C GLN A 164 -2.63 -16.00 -2.04
N LEU A 165 -2.15 -15.36 -0.98
CA LEU A 165 -0.85 -15.66 -0.39
C LEU A 165 -0.77 -17.09 0.12
N GLU A 166 -1.79 -17.54 0.87
CA GLU A 166 -1.89 -18.90 1.41
C GLU A 166 -1.85 -19.95 0.30
N ASN A 167 -2.66 -19.78 -0.76
CA ASN A 167 -2.69 -20.70 -1.88
C ASN A 167 -1.35 -20.79 -2.63
N ALA A 168 -0.61 -19.68 -2.69
CA ALA A 168 0.69 -19.61 -3.35
C ALA A 168 1.86 -20.04 -2.44
N GLY A 169 1.63 -20.20 -1.12
CA GLY A 169 2.71 -20.33 -0.14
C GLY A 169 3.63 -19.10 -0.11
N ALA A 170 3.10 -17.93 -0.48
CA ALA A 170 3.87 -16.69 -0.61
C ALA A 170 4.00 -15.98 0.76
N PRO A 171 5.13 -15.29 1.01
CA PRO A 171 5.32 -14.55 2.24
C PRO A 171 4.33 -13.38 2.35
N VAL A 172 3.86 -13.12 3.57
CA VAL A 172 2.94 -12.02 3.85
C VAL A 172 3.68 -10.68 3.83
N PRO A 173 3.28 -9.69 3.00
CA PRO A 173 3.89 -8.37 3.02
C PRO A 173 3.69 -7.67 4.37
N PRO A 174 4.70 -6.93 4.88
CA PRO A 174 4.61 -6.27 6.18
C PRO A 174 3.47 -5.24 6.23
N GLU A 175 3.15 -4.58 5.12
CA GLU A 175 2.09 -3.57 5.05
C GLU A 175 0.70 -4.17 5.30
N LEU A 176 0.51 -5.45 4.97
CA LEU A 176 -0.72 -6.18 5.28
C LEU A 176 -0.84 -6.37 6.79
N ALA A 177 0.23 -6.82 7.45
CA ALA A 177 0.26 -7.00 8.90
C ALA A 177 0.12 -5.67 9.66
N GLU A 178 0.73 -4.60 9.15
CA GLU A 178 0.58 -3.24 9.68
C GLU A 178 -0.87 -2.75 9.56
N LEU A 179 -1.52 -2.95 8.42
CA LEU A 179 -2.92 -2.55 8.25
C LEU A 179 -3.87 -3.36 9.14
N LEU A 180 -3.62 -4.66 9.33
CA LEU A 180 -4.37 -5.47 10.29
C LEU A 180 -4.18 -4.97 11.73
N THR A 181 -2.94 -4.68 12.12
CA THR A 181 -2.62 -4.16 13.46
C THR A 181 -3.27 -2.81 13.70
N LEU A 182 -3.26 -1.94 12.69
CA LEU A 182 -3.93 -0.64 12.77
C LEU A 182 -5.45 -0.79 12.83
N SER A 183 -6.04 -1.69 12.04
CA SER A 183 -7.47 -1.98 12.08
C SER A 183 -7.91 -2.56 13.41
N ALA A 184 -7.06 -3.34 14.07
CA ALA A 184 -7.34 -3.93 15.38
C ALA A 184 -7.25 -2.91 16.52
N ASN A 185 -6.25 -2.02 16.50
CA ASN A 185 -5.98 -1.15 17.66
C ASN A 185 -6.44 0.29 17.48
N ASP A 186 -6.53 0.81 16.25
CA ASP A 186 -7.02 2.17 15.98
C ASP A 186 -7.88 2.26 14.70
N PRO A 187 -9.02 1.56 14.64
CA PRO A 187 -9.90 1.54 13.47
C PRO A 187 -10.41 2.93 13.06
N LEU A 188 -10.68 3.84 14.02
CA LEU A 188 -11.20 5.17 13.70
C LEU A 188 -10.15 6.09 13.04
N SER A 189 -8.86 5.81 13.19
CA SER A 189 -7.84 6.52 12.41
C SER A 189 -7.98 6.28 10.91
N LEU A 190 -8.51 5.12 10.51
CA LEU A 190 -8.66 4.73 9.11
C LEU A 190 -9.66 5.59 8.35
N GLU A 191 -10.66 6.18 9.01
CA GLU A 191 -11.60 7.10 8.36
C GLU A 191 -10.91 8.35 7.79
N ARG A 192 -9.76 8.75 8.37
CA ARG A 192 -8.96 9.88 7.86
C ARG A 192 -8.01 9.49 6.74
N HIS A 193 -7.79 8.20 6.53
CA HIS A 193 -6.83 7.67 5.56
C HIS A 193 -7.57 7.07 4.37
N ASP A 194 -6.98 7.16 3.17
CA ASP A 194 -7.52 6.47 2.02
C ASP A 194 -7.23 4.96 2.12
N VAL A 195 -8.15 4.24 2.77
CA VAL A 195 -8.08 2.79 2.96
C VAL A 195 -8.00 2.07 1.62
N ASP A 196 -8.70 2.57 0.60
CA ASP A 196 -8.74 1.92 -0.72
C ASP A 196 -7.40 2.07 -1.44
N ALA A 197 -6.76 3.24 -1.36
CA ALA A 197 -5.42 3.43 -1.88
C ALA A 197 -4.40 2.51 -1.18
N ARG A 198 -4.47 2.37 0.15
CA ARG A 198 -3.60 1.45 0.89
C ARG A 198 -3.85 -0.01 0.49
N LEU A 199 -5.11 -0.42 0.35
CA LEU A 199 -5.48 -1.75 -0.12
C LEU A 199 -4.96 -2.00 -1.54
N ALA A 200 -5.00 -1.01 -2.43
CA ALA A 200 -4.46 -1.13 -3.79
C ALA A 200 -2.94 -1.34 -3.79
N VAL A 201 -2.20 -0.62 -2.95
CA VAL A 201 -0.75 -0.82 -2.78
C VAL A 201 -0.45 -2.21 -2.22
N ILE A 202 -1.20 -2.67 -1.20
CA ILE A 202 -1.04 -4.01 -0.65
C ILE A 202 -1.37 -5.07 -1.71
N ALA A 203 -2.43 -4.88 -2.49
CA ALA A 203 -2.80 -5.80 -3.56
C ALA A 203 -1.68 -5.93 -4.62
N ASP A 204 -1.03 -4.82 -4.97
CA ASP A 204 0.12 -4.85 -5.89
C ASP A 204 1.31 -5.63 -5.32
N LYS A 205 1.64 -5.39 -4.05
CA LYS A 205 2.69 -6.14 -3.34
C LYS A 205 2.37 -7.63 -3.26
N VAL A 206 1.12 -7.98 -2.94
CA VAL A 206 0.66 -9.37 -2.91
C VAL A 206 0.78 -10.03 -4.28
N ARG A 207 0.38 -9.36 -5.36
CA ARG A 207 0.57 -9.89 -6.72
C ARG A 207 2.03 -10.17 -7.02
N THR A 208 2.93 -9.25 -6.66
CA THR A 208 4.38 -9.43 -6.85
C THR A 208 4.90 -10.63 -6.05
N SER A 209 4.57 -10.72 -4.76
CA SER A 209 4.99 -11.85 -3.92
C SER A 209 4.44 -13.19 -4.39
N VAL A 210 3.19 -13.24 -4.87
CA VAL A 210 2.59 -14.45 -5.46
C VAL A 210 3.30 -14.85 -6.75
N ALA A 211 3.62 -13.88 -7.63
CA ALA A 211 4.35 -14.15 -8.86
C ALA A 211 5.77 -14.67 -8.59
N GLU A 212 6.47 -14.09 -7.61
CA GLU A 212 7.78 -14.55 -7.16
C GLU A 212 7.73 -15.97 -6.62
N ALA A 213 6.78 -16.27 -5.73
CA ALA A 213 6.59 -17.61 -5.18
C ALA A 213 6.27 -18.64 -6.29
N ALA A 214 5.44 -18.27 -7.26
CA ALA A 214 5.12 -19.12 -8.40
C ALA A 214 6.34 -19.41 -9.27
N GLU A 215 7.21 -18.43 -9.52
CA GLU A 215 8.45 -18.63 -10.26
C GLU A 215 9.41 -19.55 -9.49
N LEU A 216 9.59 -19.35 -8.18
CA LEU A 216 10.42 -20.23 -7.36
C LEU A 216 9.88 -21.66 -7.34
N ALA A 217 8.55 -21.83 -7.25
CA ALA A 217 7.91 -23.13 -7.33
C ALA A 217 8.13 -23.79 -8.71
N ALA A 218 8.07 -23.02 -9.80
CA ALA A 218 8.32 -23.52 -11.15
C ALA A 218 9.79 -23.95 -11.35
N LEU A 219 10.74 -23.18 -10.82
CA LEU A 219 12.17 -23.52 -10.79
C LEU A 219 12.41 -24.81 -10.00
N GLN A 220 11.78 -24.94 -8.84
CA GLN A 220 11.87 -26.14 -8.01
C GLN A 220 11.31 -27.37 -8.74
N ALA A 221 10.13 -27.24 -9.33
CA ALA A 221 9.45 -28.33 -10.02
C ALA A 221 10.24 -28.83 -11.25
N ASN A 222 10.98 -27.93 -11.91
CA ASN A 222 11.73 -28.23 -13.13
C ASN A 222 13.24 -27.99 -12.97
N TRP A 223 13.78 -28.29 -11.79
CA TRP A 223 15.15 -27.95 -11.41
C TRP A 223 16.24 -28.34 -12.43
N PRO A 224 16.27 -29.57 -12.99
CA PRO A 224 17.28 -29.95 -13.98
C PRO A 224 17.22 -29.11 -15.26
N LEU A 225 16.01 -28.80 -15.72
CA LEU A 225 15.81 -27.95 -16.90
C LEU A 225 16.24 -26.52 -16.61
N ALA A 226 15.89 -25.98 -15.44
CA ALA A 226 16.27 -24.63 -15.04
C ALA A 226 17.80 -24.45 -14.96
N LEU A 227 18.53 -25.45 -14.45
CA LEU A 227 20.00 -25.48 -14.46
C LEU A 227 20.56 -25.51 -15.89
N ALA A 228 19.99 -26.36 -16.76
CA ALA A 228 20.42 -26.47 -18.15
C ALA A 228 20.20 -25.16 -18.93
N GLU A 229 19.08 -24.47 -18.70
CA GLU A 229 18.82 -23.16 -19.29
C GLU A 229 19.79 -22.08 -18.80
N ALA A 230 20.13 -22.09 -17.50
CA ALA A 230 21.14 -21.17 -16.96
C ALA A 230 22.53 -21.43 -17.56
N ALA A 231 22.91 -22.70 -17.72
CA ALA A 231 24.15 -23.09 -18.39
C ALA A 231 24.17 -22.65 -19.87
N ALA A 232 23.05 -22.80 -20.58
CA ALA A 232 22.92 -22.32 -21.95
C ALA A 232 23.07 -20.79 -22.06
N ARG A 233 22.49 -20.03 -21.11
CA ARG A 233 22.68 -18.57 -21.04
C ARG A 233 24.14 -18.19 -20.77
N LEU A 234 24.86 -18.92 -19.93
CA LEU A 234 26.30 -18.71 -19.73
C LEU A 234 27.13 -18.94 -21.00
N ASN A 235 26.77 -19.93 -21.82
CA ASN A 235 27.43 -20.13 -23.12
C ASN A 235 27.20 -18.96 -24.08
N LEU A 236 26.00 -18.35 -24.04
CA LEU A 236 25.72 -17.11 -24.78
C LEU A 236 26.54 -15.94 -24.25
N LEU A 237 26.67 -15.80 -22.93
CA LEU A 237 27.51 -14.79 -22.30
C LEU A 237 28.97 -14.94 -22.73
N GLN A 238 29.53 -16.14 -22.65
CA GLN A 238 30.91 -16.42 -23.09
C GLN A 238 31.15 -16.03 -24.55
N SER A 239 30.17 -16.34 -25.42
CA SER A 239 30.22 -15.97 -26.83
C SER A 239 30.20 -14.45 -27.02
N ALA A 240 29.31 -13.74 -26.31
CA ALA A 240 29.19 -12.29 -26.36
C ALA A 240 30.45 -11.58 -25.82
N VAL A 241 31.04 -12.06 -24.71
CA VAL A 241 32.31 -11.54 -24.17
C VAL A 241 33.45 -11.71 -25.19
N THR A 242 33.52 -12.88 -25.83
CA THR A 242 34.52 -13.15 -26.88
C THR A 242 34.34 -12.25 -28.09
N GLU A 243 33.09 -12.03 -28.52
CA GLU A 243 32.74 -11.14 -29.63
C GLU A 243 33.08 -9.68 -29.30
N ALA A 244 32.70 -9.20 -28.11
CA ALA A 244 33.03 -7.86 -27.64
C ALA A 244 34.55 -7.62 -27.61
N ALA A 245 35.32 -8.57 -27.09
CA ALA A 245 36.78 -8.48 -27.07
C ALA A 245 37.37 -8.42 -28.48
N ARG A 246 36.88 -9.25 -29.42
CA ARG A 246 37.33 -9.24 -30.81
C ARG A 246 36.99 -7.93 -31.52
N ALA A 247 35.74 -7.47 -31.41
CA ALA A 247 35.28 -6.23 -32.01
C ALA A 247 36.07 -5.03 -31.47
N ARG A 248 36.33 -5.01 -30.17
CA ARG A 248 37.16 -3.99 -29.52
C ARG A 248 38.59 -3.95 -30.06
N ILE A 249 39.28 -5.09 -30.08
CA ILE A 249 40.66 -5.17 -30.60
C ILE A 249 40.71 -4.69 -32.06
N GLU A 250 39.73 -5.10 -32.88
CA GLU A 250 39.67 -4.68 -34.27
C GLU A 250 39.35 -3.18 -34.42
N ALA A 251 38.45 -2.64 -33.60
CA ALA A 251 38.13 -1.21 -33.58
C ALA A 251 39.34 -0.37 -33.17
N GLU A 252 40.03 -0.72 -32.08
CA GLU A 252 41.25 -0.03 -31.62
C GLU A 252 42.37 -0.08 -32.68
N ARG A 253 42.47 -1.16 -33.45
CA ARG A 253 43.45 -1.31 -34.53
C ARG A 253 43.11 -0.49 -35.77
N THR A 254 41.83 -0.36 -36.10
CA THR A 254 41.38 0.18 -37.40
C THR A 254 40.90 1.62 -37.33
N VAL A 255 40.45 2.09 -36.17
CA VAL A 255 39.81 3.39 -35.96
C VAL A 255 40.46 4.08 -34.76
N ILE A 256 40.55 5.41 -34.80
CA ILE A 256 40.93 6.18 -33.62
C ILE A 256 39.76 6.14 -32.64
N THR A 257 39.91 5.37 -31.58
CA THR A 257 38.88 5.17 -30.56
C THR A 257 39.14 6.01 -29.32
N GLY A 258 38.08 6.32 -28.58
CA GLY A 258 38.20 6.69 -27.18
C GLY A 258 38.44 5.45 -26.32
N ALA A 259 38.60 5.64 -25.01
CA ALA A 259 38.66 4.51 -24.09
C ALA A 259 37.32 3.76 -24.09
N PHE A 260 37.35 2.46 -24.41
CA PHE A 260 36.21 1.59 -24.21
C PHE A 260 35.96 1.39 -22.71
N PRO A 261 34.70 1.16 -22.29
CA PRO A 261 34.43 0.70 -20.93
C PRO A 261 35.25 -0.55 -20.62
N VAL A 262 35.97 -0.54 -19.50
CA VAL A 262 36.67 -1.73 -18.99
C VAL A 262 35.74 -2.36 -17.97
N ARG A 263 35.27 -3.58 -18.27
CA ARG A 263 34.49 -4.41 -17.36
C ARG A 263 35.25 -5.70 -17.10
N ASP A 264 35.22 -6.15 -15.86
CA ASP A 264 35.77 -7.46 -15.51
C ASP A 264 34.89 -8.55 -16.11
N ASP A 265 35.54 -9.63 -16.57
CA ASP A 265 34.82 -10.79 -17.08
C ASP A 265 34.18 -11.55 -15.92
N ALA A 266 32.87 -11.36 -15.77
CA ALA A 266 32.07 -12.03 -14.74
C ALA A 266 31.76 -13.49 -15.09
N GLU A 267 31.99 -13.93 -16.33
CA GLU A 267 31.62 -15.26 -16.82
C GLU A 267 32.21 -16.41 -15.97
N PRO A 268 33.51 -16.41 -15.61
CA PRO A 268 34.10 -17.51 -14.83
C PRO A 268 33.50 -17.61 -13.42
N GLU A 269 33.24 -16.47 -12.77
CA GLU A 269 32.64 -16.42 -11.44
C GLU A 269 31.20 -16.96 -11.47
N LEU A 270 30.40 -16.51 -12.45
CA LEU A 270 29.02 -16.95 -12.61
C LEU A 270 28.92 -18.44 -12.96
N ARG A 271 29.86 -18.96 -13.75
CA ARG A 271 29.96 -20.40 -14.06
C ARG A 271 30.31 -21.23 -12.83
N ALA A 272 31.26 -20.75 -12.01
CA ALA A 272 31.59 -21.40 -10.74
C ALA A 272 30.39 -21.39 -9.77
N ALA A 273 29.66 -20.27 -9.70
CA ALA A 273 28.46 -20.16 -8.88
C ALA A 273 27.36 -21.15 -9.33
N LEU A 274 27.14 -21.32 -10.64
CA LEU A 274 26.20 -22.31 -11.16
C LEU A 274 26.62 -23.74 -10.79
N ALA A 275 27.91 -24.06 -10.91
CA ALA A 275 28.44 -25.37 -10.57
C ALA A 275 28.37 -25.69 -9.06
N ALA A 276 28.38 -24.66 -8.21
CA ALA A 276 28.25 -24.82 -6.76
C ALA A 276 26.81 -25.16 -6.31
N LEU A 277 25.79 -24.92 -7.16
CA LEU A 277 24.38 -25.25 -6.90
C LEU A 277 24.13 -26.76 -7.03
N SER A 278 24.62 -27.52 -6.05
CA SER A 278 24.50 -28.98 -5.97
C SER A 278 23.14 -29.46 -5.42
N THR A 279 22.49 -28.66 -4.58
CA THR A 279 21.15 -28.91 -4.05
C THR A 279 20.14 -27.91 -4.62
N PRO A 280 18.86 -28.29 -4.79
CA PRO A 280 17.83 -27.36 -5.23
C PRO A 280 17.72 -26.13 -4.32
N ASP A 281 18.05 -24.97 -4.89
CA ASP A 281 17.88 -23.65 -4.31
C ASP A 281 17.33 -22.69 -5.37
N PRO A 282 15.99 -22.64 -5.53
CA PRO A 282 15.32 -21.78 -6.51
C PRO A 282 15.68 -20.30 -6.36
N ALA A 283 15.87 -19.82 -5.13
CA ALA A 283 16.15 -18.41 -4.87
C ALA A 283 17.57 -18.05 -5.34
N ALA A 284 18.57 -18.89 -5.01
CA ALA A 284 19.93 -18.70 -5.50
C ALA A 284 20.03 -18.80 -7.03
N LEU A 285 19.31 -19.76 -7.64
CA LEU A 285 19.29 -19.88 -9.10
C LEU A 285 18.62 -18.68 -9.77
N ARG A 286 17.51 -18.17 -9.23
CA ARG A 286 16.86 -16.95 -9.73
C ARG A 286 17.81 -15.76 -9.68
N ALA A 287 18.46 -15.54 -8.53
CA ALA A 287 19.45 -14.47 -8.36
C ALA A 287 20.61 -14.60 -9.35
N LEU A 288 21.12 -15.81 -9.55
CA LEU A 288 22.18 -16.09 -10.51
C LEU A 288 21.75 -15.82 -11.96
N ARG A 289 20.53 -16.20 -12.34
CA ARG A 289 19.97 -15.92 -13.68
C ARG A 289 19.91 -14.43 -13.97
N MET A 290 19.45 -13.61 -13.02
CA MET A 290 19.42 -12.14 -13.18
C MET A 290 20.84 -11.59 -13.42
N ARG A 291 21.83 -12.03 -12.64
CA ARG A 291 23.24 -11.61 -12.83
C ARG A 291 23.81 -12.04 -14.19
N ILE A 292 23.44 -13.22 -14.68
CA ILE A 292 23.85 -13.71 -16.01
C ILE A 292 23.24 -12.82 -17.10
N ASP A 293 21.94 -12.51 -16.99
CA ASP A 293 21.23 -11.70 -17.98
C ASP A 293 21.79 -10.25 -18.02
N ASP A 294 22.10 -9.65 -16.86
CA ASP A 294 22.72 -8.33 -16.77
C ASP A 294 24.13 -8.30 -17.39
N ALA A 295 24.95 -9.32 -17.10
CA ALA A 295 26.28 -9.47 -17.69
C ALA A 295 26.20 -9.68 -19.21
N LEU A 296 25.24 -10.47 -19.68
CA LEU A 296 25.03 -10.72 -21.10
C LEU A 296 24.58 -9.45 -21.83
N HIS A 297 23.66 -8.67 -21.23
CA HIS A 297 23.25 -7.38 -21.77
C HIS A 297 24.44 -6.43 -21.89
N SER A 298 25.27 -6.36 -20.85
CA SER A 298 26.47 -5.51 -20.84
C SER A 298 27.48 -5.92 -21.91
N ALA A 299 27.78 -7.23 -22.04
CA ALA A 299 28.71 -7.73 -23.04
C ALA A 299 28.24 -7.47 -24.48
N ARG A 300 26.93 -7.63 -24.74
CA ARG A 300 26.32 -7.31 -26.04
C ARG A 300 26.43 -5.82 -26.35
N HIS A 301 26.12 -4.97 -25.38
CA HIS A 301 26.24 -3.53 -25.55
C HIS A 301 27.68 -3.12 -25.89
N ASP A 302 28.68 -3.73 -25.27
CA ASP A 302 30.09 -3.46 -25.58
C ASP A 302 30.49 -3.92 -26.98
N ALA A 303 30.00 -5.08 -27.41
CA ALA A 303 30.19 -5.55 -28.79
C ALA A 303 29.55 -4.57 -29.79
N GLU A 304 28.32 -4.12 -29.55
CA GLU A 304 27.62 -3.16 -30.40
C GLU A 304 28.36 -1.82 -30.49
N LEU A 305 28.89 -1.29 -29.39
CA LEU A 305 29.67 -0.05 -29.38
C LEU A 305 30.94 -0.18 -30.24
N ALA A 306 31.68 -1.27 -30.10
CA ALA A 306 32.90 -1.49 -30.87
C ALA A 306 32.60 -1.75 -32.35
N GLN A 307 31.62 -2.62 -32.64
CA GLN A 307 31.21 -2.94 -33.99
C GLN A 307 30.65 -1.71 -34.72
N GLY A 308 29.91 -0.85 -34.03
CA GLY A 308 29.37 0.39 -34.60
C GLY A 308 30.44 1.33 -35.16
N LEU A 309 31.66 1.34 -34.60
CA LEU A 309 32.77 2.13 -35.14
C LEU A 309 33.31 1.53 -36.46
N LEU A 310 33.39 0.21 -36.54
CA LEU A 310 33.81 -0.53 -37.74
C LEU A 310 32.77 -0.39 -38.87
N ASP A 311 31.50 -0.49 -38.52
CA ASP A 311 30.39 -0.31 -39.44
C ASP A 311 30.36 1.12 -39.96
N ARG A 312 30.55 2.11 -39.09
CA ARG A 312 30.63 3.52 -39.50
C ARG A 312 31.77 3.76 -40.48
N ARG A 313 32.93 3.13 -40.28
CA ARG A 313 34.05 3.20 -41.23
C ARG A 313 33.65 2.62 -42.59
N SER A 314 33.00 1.46 -42.59
CA SER A 314 32.56 0.76 -43.80
C SER A 314 31.47 1.55 -44.55
N GLU A 315 30.53 2.16 -43.82
CA GLU A 315 29.50 3.04 -44.34
C GLU A 315 30.11 4.27 -45.03
N LEU A 316 31.05 4.97 -44.37
CA LEU A 316 31.72 6.14 -44.93
C LEU A 316 32.47 5.80 -46.23
N LYS A 317 33.13 4.64 -46.27
CA LYS A 317 33.76 4.13 -47.49
C LYS A 317 32.73 3.90 -48.60
N GLY A 318 31.61 3.24 -48.30
CA GLY A 318 30.54 3.00 -49.27
C GLY A 318 29.91 4.29 -49.80
N ARG A 319 29.69 5.28 -48.92
CA ARG A 319 29.16 6.61 -49.30
C ARG A 319 30.10 7.35 -50.24
N LEU A 320 31.40 7.36 -49.95
CA LEU A 320 32.39 7.98 -50.82
C LEU A 320 32.34 7.34 -52.23
N THR A 321 32.39 6.01 -52.30
CA THR A 321 32.30 5.28 -53.59
C THR A 321 31.01 5.59 -54.35
N ALA A 322 29.88 5.72 -53.65
CA ALA A 322 28.61 6.10 -54.29
C ALA A 322 28.64 7.53 -54.84
N TYR A 323 29.26 8.49 -54.13
CA TYR A 323 29.39 9.86 -54.62
C TYR A 323 30.38 9.96 -55.79
N GLU A 324 31.48 9.22 -55.77
CA GLU A 324 32.42 9.12 -56.90
C GLU A 324 31.72 8.58 -58.17
N ALA A 325 30.94 7.51 -58.04
CA ALA A 325 30.15 6.98 -59.15
C ALA A 325 29.11 7.99 -59.67
N LYS A 326 28.51 8.78 -58.78
CA LYS A 326 27.57 9.84 -59.15
C LYS A 326 28.28 10.99 -59.89
N ALA A 327 29.46 11.41 -59.44
CA ALA A 327 30.27 12.42 -60.12
C ALA A 327 30.63 11.98 -61.54
N ALA A 328 31.08 10.73 -61.71
CA ALA A 328 31.37 10.15 -63.01
C ALA A 328 30.15 10.17 -63.96
N ARG A 329 28.97 9.76 -63.46
CA ARG A 329 27.71 9.79 -64.24
C ARG A 329 27.27 11.19 -64.67
N LEU A 330 27.66 12.22 -63.92
CA LEU A 330 27.37 13.62 -64.23
C LEU A 330 28.44 14.27 -65.12
N GLY A 331 29.44 13.52 -65.57
CA GLY A 331 30.56 14.04 -66.37
C GLY A 331 31.58 14.85 -65.56
N LEU A 332 31.47 14.84 -64.22
CA LEU A 332 32.33 15.59 -63.30
C LEU A 332 33.45 14.72 -62.70
N GLY A 333 33.64 13.49 -63.21
CA GLY A 333 34.63 12.55 -62.67
C GLY A 333 36.08 13.02 -62.76
N GLU A 334 36.38 13.88 -63.74
CA GLU A 334 37.71 14.45 -63.97
C GLU A 334 37.88 15.87 -63.38
N ASP A 335 36.88 16.39 -62.64
CA ASP A 335 36.99 17.69 -61.98
C ASP A 335 38.09 17.62 -60.92
N ARG A 336 39.08 18.51 -61.05
CA ARG A 336 40.29 18.51 -60.22
C ARG A 336 39.99 18.68 -58.73
N ASP A 337 39.00 19.50 -58.39
CA ASP A 337 38.65 19.79 -56.99
C ASP A 337 37.96 18.57 -56.36
N LEU A 338 37.04 17.94 -57.10
CA LEU A 338 36.40 16.68 -56.66
C LEU A 338 37.43 15.56 -56.52
N LEU A 339 38.34 15.38 -57.48
CA LEU A 339 39.40 14.38 -57.38
C LEU A 339 40.29 14.62 -56.15
N SER A 340 40.64 15.88 -55.86
CA SER A 340 41.41 16.24 -54.66
C SER A 340 40.65 15.88 -53.37
N CYS A 341 39.37 16.24 -53.27
CA CYS A 341 38.53 15.89 -52.13
C CYS A 341 38.39 14.36 -51.95
N ALA A 342 38.21 13.61 -53.04
CA ALA A 342 38.16 12.14 -53.01
C ALA A 342 39.48 11.54 -52.53
N GLN A 343 40.61 12.04 -53.02
CA GLN A 343 41.94 11.59 -52.59
C GLN A 343 42.17 11.85 -51.10
N ILE A 344 41.73 13.00 -50.57
CA ILE A 344 41.80 13.30 -49.14
C ILE A 344 40.95 12.30 -48.35
N ALA A 345 39.68 12.09 -48.73
CA ALA A 345 38.77 11.19 -48.03
C ALA A 345 39.27 9.73 -48.07
N SER A 346 39.72 9.25 -49.23
CA SER A 346 40.30 7.91 -49.41
C SER A 346 41.63 7.74 -48.66
N GLY A 347 42.47 8.78 -48.66
CA GLY A 347 43.70 8.83 -47.89
C GLY A 347 43.50 8.82 -46.37
N LEU A 348 42.40 9.39 -45.87
CA LEU A 348 42.01 9.29 -44.46
C LEU A 348 41.46 7.89 -44.13
N LEU A 349 40.63 7.31 -45.00
CA LEU A 349 40.06 5.96 -44.85
C LEU A 349 41.10 4.84 -44.88
N SER A 350 42.22 5.04 -45.58
CA SER A 350 43.30 4.05 -45.68
C SER A 350 44.20 3.99 -44.45
N ARG A 351 44.18 5.00 -43.58
CA ARG A 351 44.96 5.03 -42.33
C ARG A 351 44.49 3.97 -41.33
N ARG A 352 45.42 3.49 -40.51
CA ARG A 352 45.17 2.61 -39.37
C ARG A 352 46.00 3.08 -38.18
N PRO A 353 45.38 3.64 -37.13
CA PRO A 353 43.95 3.87 -36.94
C PRO A 353 43.37 5.02 -37.81
N CYS A 354 42.13 4.87 -38.27
CA CYS A 354 41.38 5.83 -39.08
C CYS A 354 40.63 6.86 -38.20
N ASP A 355 40.80 8.16 -38.47
CA ASP A 355 40.02 9.20 -37.80
C ASP A 355 38.62 9.33 -38.45
N LEU A 356 37.60 8.73 -37.82
CA LEU A 356 36.23 8.77 -38.33
C LEU A 356 35.65 10.18 -38.38
N ARG A 357 36.06 11.09 -37.49
CA ARG A 357 35.58 12.48 -37.50
C ARG A 357 36.15 13.21 -38.72
N ALA A 358 37.45 13.04 -38.97
CA ALA A 358 38.08 13.63 -40.15
C ALA A 358 37.50 13.06 -41.45
N VAL A 359 37.29 11.74 -41.55
CA VAL A 359 36.67 11.12 -42.73
C VAL A 359 35.24 11.62 -42.94
N THR A 360 34.45 11.72 -41.87
CA THR A 360 33.06 12.19 -41.98
C THR A 360 33.00 13.60 -42.59
N ARG A 361 33.89 14.51 -42.17
CA ARG A 361 34.00 15.85 -42.77
C ARG A 361 34.43 15.78 -44.23
N ALA A 362 35.50 15.04 -44.54
CA ALA A 362 35.99 14.94 -45.92
C ALA A 362 34.94 14.37 -46.90
N VAL A 363 34.13 13.40 -46.45
CA VAL A 363 33.02 12.85 -47.27
C VAL A 363 31.88 13.87 -47.43
N ALA A 364 31.60 14.68 -46.40
CA ALA A 364 30.60 15.75 -46.48
C ALA A 364 31.07 16.86 -47.43
N ASP A 365 32.32 17.31 -47.31
CA ASP A 365 32.93 18.31 -48.19
C ASP A 365 32.87 17.87 -49.67
N TYR A 366 33.16 16.59 -49.94
CA TYR A 366 33.02 16.02 -51.28
C TYR A 366 31.57 16.09 -51.79
N GLN A 367 30.60 15.74 -50.94
CA GLN A 367 29.18 15.76 -51.29
C GLN A 367 28.66 17.19 -51.58
N GLU A 368 29.07 18.15 -50.76
CA GLU A 368 28.72 19.57 -50.91
C GLU A 368 29.30 20.11 -52.22
N LEU A 369 30.60 19.92 -52.46
CA LEU A 369 31.26 20.33 -53.70
C LEU A 369 30.62 19.71 -54.95
N LEU A 370 30.26 18.42 -54.90
CA LEU A 370 29.54 17.75 -55.99
C LEU A 370 28.18 18.40 -56.27
N THR A 371 27.51 18.88 -55.23
CA THR A 371 26.21 19.54 -55.35
C THR A 371 26.35 20.95 -55.94
N GLU A 372 27.36 21.71 -55.50
CA GLU A 372 27.67 23.04 -56.02
C GLU A 372 28.07 23.00 -57.51
N LYS A 373 28.95 22.07 -57.89
CA LYS A 373 29.40 21.89 -59.28
C LYS A 373 28.25 21.47 -60.19
N ARG A 374 27.35 20.60 -59.71
CA ARG A 374 26.11 20.26 -60.43
C ARG A 374 25.20 21.47 -60.61
N GLY A 375 25.08 22.32 -59.59
CA GLY A 375 24.29 23.55 -59.63
C GLY A 375 24.85 24.57 -60.63
N SER A 376 26.17 24.63 -60.80
CA SER A 376 26.87 25.53 -61.72
C SER A 376 26.95 25.02 -63.17
N THR A 377 26.64 23.74 -63.40
CA THR A 377 26.62 23.09 -64.73
C THR A 377 25.20 23.11 -65.36
N ARG A 378 24.19 23.54 -64.61
CA ARG A 378 22.85 23.88 -65.12
C ARG A 378 22.79 25.34 -65.48
#